data_AF-A0A090QY41-F1
#
_entry.id   AF-A0A090QY41-F1
#
_cell.length_a   1.000
_cell.length_b   1.000
_cell.length_c   1.000
_cell.angle_alpha   90.00
_cell.angle_beta   90.00
_cell.angle_gamma   90.00
#
_symmetry.space_group_name_H-M   'P 1'
#
loop_
_entity.id
_entity.type
_entity.pdbx_description
1 polymer ?
#
loop_
_entity_poly.entity_id
_entity_poly.type
_entity_poly.pdbx_seq_one_letter_code
_entity_poly.pdbx_strand_id
1 'polypeptide(L)'
;MLAEAGHQMAIYDPYFAADPSVLATQYDFVTCTEAIEHFYTPAKEWGLLLSLVKPGGWLGLMTKLAKDADAFAQWHYKNDPTHVSFFSRETFHYLAQRDGLDVEFVGNDVILLRKTQ
;
A
#
# COMPACT_ATOMS: atom_id res chain seq x y z
N MET A 1 17.72 -2.96 -0.85
CA MET A 1 16.54 -3.39 -0.03
C MET A 1 16.64 -2.78 1.37
N LEU A 2 15.54 -2.48 2.07
CA LEU A 2 15.57 -1.81 3.39
C LEU A 2 16.41 -2.55 4.45
N ALA A 3 16.47 -3.88 4.40
CA ALA A 3 17.35 -4.67 5.25
C ALA A 3 18.84 -4.35 5.04
N GLU A 4 19.26 -4.09 3.80
CA GLU A 4 20.65 -3.70 3.47
C GLU A 4 20.98 -2.29 3.96
N ALA A 5 19.97 -1.44 4.13
CA ALA A 5 20.09 -0.13 4.77
C ALA A 5 20.10 -0.20 6.31
N GLY A 6 20.10 -1.41 6.89
CA GLY A 6 20.20 -1.64 8.33
C GLY A 6 18.86 -1.72 9.08
N HIS A 7 17.73 -1.74 8.38
CA HIS A 7 16.41 -1.90 9.01
C HIS A 7 16.10 -3.36 9.33
N GLN A 8 15.41 -3.61 10.44
CA GLN A 8 14.84 -4.91 10.74
C GLN A 8 13.56 -5.12 9.92
N MET A 9 13.53 -6.16 9.10
CA MET A 9 12.43 -6.44 8.18
C MET A 9 11.83 -7.81 8.47
N ALA A 10 10.50 -7.88 8.47
CA ALA A 10 9.75 -9.10 8.28
C ALA A 10 9.11 -9.06 6.89
N ILE A 11 9.07 -10.20 6.18
CA ILE A 11 8.52 -10.29 4.84
C ILE A 11 7.30 -11.21 4.88
N TYR A 12 6.24 -10.78 4.20
CA TYR A 12 5.06 -11.61 3.97
C TYR A 12 4.74 -11.62 2.48
N ASP A 13 4.58 -12.81 1.93
CA ASP A 13 4.04 -13.04 0.60
C ASP A 13 3.31 -14.39 0.62
N PRO A 14 2.05 -14.48 0.17
CA PRO A 14 1.28 -15.72 0.27
C PRO A 14 1.86 -16.90 -0.53
N TYR A 15 2.76 -16.65 -1.49
CA TYR A 15 3.40 -17.66 -2.33
C TYR A 15 4.87 -17.90 -1.95
N PHE A 16 5.61 -16.85 -1.60
CA PHE A 16 7.06 -16.91 -1.41
C PHE A 16 7.51 -16.80 0.05
N ALA A 17 6.69 -16.24 0.94
CA ALA A 17 7.00 -16.01 2.35
C ALA A 17 5.72 -16.05 3.21
N ALA A 18 5.04 -17.20 3.17
CA ALA A 18 3.68 -17.36 3.69
C ALA A 18 3.63 -17.63 5.21
N ASP A 19 4.43 -16.90 6.00
CA ASP A 19 4.36 -16.97 7.46
C ASP A 19 3.34 -15.95 7.99
N PRO A 20 2.13 -16.35 8.38
CA PRO A 20 1.12 -15.42 8.86
C PRO A 20 1.46 -14.82 10.23
N SER A 21 2.44 -15.35 10.96
CA SER A 21 2.80 -14.83 12.29
C SER A 21 3.28 -13.38 12.25
N VAL A 22 3.89 -12.96 11.13
CA VAL A 22 4.33 -11.57 10.92
C VAL A 22 3.15 -10.61 10.76
N LEU A 23 1.95 -11.11 10.43
CA LEU A 23 0.74 -10.29 10.35
C LEU A 23 0.03 -10.11 11.71
N ALA A 24 0.56 -10.71 12.78
CA ALA A 24 -0.01 -10.66 14.13
C ALA A 24 0.71 -9.66 15.06
N THR A 25 1.57 -8.80 14.51
CA THR A 25 2.32 -7.79 15.27
C THR A 25 2.21 -6.41 14.61
N GLN A 26 2.72 -5.39 15.29
CA GLN A 26 2.79 -4.03 14.78
C GLN A 26 4.22 -3.56 14.54
N TYR A 27 4.36 -2.70 13.55
CA TYR A 27 5.62 -2.20 13.03
C TYR A 27 5.67 -0.68 13.07
N ASP A 28 6.88 -0.14 13.21
CA ASP A 28 7.14 1.31 13.11
C ASP A 28 6.95 1.80 11.66
N PHE A 29 7.13 0.91 10.68
CA PHE A 29 6.74 1.13 9.30
C PHE A 29 6.37 -0.19 8.60
N VAL A 30 5.50 -0.09 7.59
CA VAL A 30 5.11 -1.19 6.70
C VAL A 30 5.27 -0.72 5.27
N THR A 31 5.77 -1.58 4.38
CA THR A 31 5.86 -1.29 2.94
C THR A 31 5.07 -2.30 2.12
N CYS A 32 4.36 -1.85 1.09
CA CYS A 32 3.67 -2.69 0.13
C CYS A 32 3.94 -2.13 -1.28
N THR A 33 4.92 -2.72 -1.96
CA THR A 33 5.47 -2.23 -3.24
C THR A 33 5.04 -3.13 -4.38
N GLU A 34 4.37 -2.58 -5.39
CA GLU A 34 3.86 -3.31 -6.56
C GLU A 34 3.04 -4.55 -6.17
N ALA A 35 2.14 -4.36 -5.20
CA ALA A 35 1.39 -5.46 -4.59
C ALA A 35 -0.08 -5.12 -4.33
N ILE A 36 -0.38 -3.87 -3.97
CA ILE A 36 -1.74 -3.45 -3.60
C ILE A 36 -2.73 -3.54 -4.77
N GLU A 37 -2.25 -3.41 -6.01
CA GLU A 37 -3.04 -3.60 -7.24
C GLU A 37 -3.55 -5.04 -7.43
N HIS A 38 -2.95 -6.02 -6.76
CA HIS A 38 -3.36 -7.43 -6.82
C HIS A 38 -4.39 -7.81 -5.75
N PHE A 39 -4.79 -6.88 -4.86
CA PHE A 39 -5.75 -7.17 -3.81
C PHE A 39 -7.17 -7.28 -4.37
N TYR A 40 -7.75 -8.48 -4.28
CA TYR A 40 -9.13 -8.74 -4.71
C TYR A 40 -10.18 -8.13 -3.79
N THR A 41 -9.86 -7.92 -2.52
CA THR A 41 -10.78 -7.36 -1.52
C THR A 41 -10.18 -6.13 -0.85
N PRO A 42 -9.75 -5.10 -1.60
CA PRO A 42 -8.80 -4.09 -1.15
C PRO A 42 -9.17 -3.40 0.17
N ALA A 43 -10.46 -3.28 0.52
CA ALA A 43 -10.89 -2.79 1.83
C ALA A 43 -10.42 -3.66 3.02
N LYS A 44 -10.43 -4.99 2.87
CA LYS A 44 -9.93 -5.94 3.87
C LYS A 44 -8.42 -5.84 4.02
N GLU A 45 -7.68 -5.91 2.92
CA GLU A 45 -6.22 -5.80 2.94
C GLU A 45 -5.76 -4.41 3.42
N TRP A 46 -6.49 -3.35 3.08
CA TRP A 46 -6.26 -2.02 3.64
C TRP A 46 -6.39 -1.99 5.16
N GLY A 47 -7.48 -2.56 5.70
CA GLY A 47 -7.67 -2.69 7.15
C GLY A 47 -6.55 -3.49 7.82
N LEU A 48 -6.09 -4.57 7.18
CA LEU A 48 -4.92 -5.32 7.62
C LEU A 48 -3.67 -4.43 7.66
N LEU A 49 -3.32 -3.76 6.56
CA LEU A 49 -2.15 -2.87 6.50
C LEU A 49 -2.18 -1.80 7.60
N LEU A 50 -3.32 -1.16 7.84
CA LEU A 50 -3.45 -0.17 8.91
C LEU A 50 -3.34 -0.76 10.32
N SER A 51 -3.74 -2.03 10.51
CA SER A 51 -3.63 -2.73 11.79
C SER A 51 -2.17 -3.06 12.14
N LEU A 52 -1.32 -3.28 11.12
CA LEU A 52 0.10 -3.58 11.25
C LEU A 52 0.93 -2.32 11.60
N VAL A 53 0.39 -1.12 11.40
CA VAL A 53 1.14 0.13 11.64
C VAL A 53 0.84 0.66 13.04
N LYS A 54 1.90 0.86 13.84
CA LYS A 54 1.81 1.51 15.15
C LYS A 54 1.31 2.96 15.03
N PRO A 55 0.66 3.53 16.05
CA PRO A 55 0.41 4.97 16.11
C PRO A 55 1.70 5.77 15.89
N GLY A 56 1.66 6.80 15.03
CA GLY A 56 2.82 7.59 14.63
C GLY A 56 3.73 6.95 13.57
N GLY A 57 3.50 5.68 13.22
CA GLY A 57 4.24 4.91 12.23
C GLY A 57 3.81 5.17 10.78
N TRP A 58 4.49 4.49 9.84
CA TRP A 58 4.36 4.74 8.40
C TRP A 58 3.84 3.53 7.61
N LEU A 59 3.02 3.81 6.60
CA LEU A 59 2.68 2.88 5.52
C LEU A 59 3.21 3.45 4.20
N GLY A 60 4.23 2.81 3.63
CA GLY A 60 4.77 3.14 2.32
C GLY A 60 4.17 2.23 1.24
N LEU A 61 3.51 2.82 0.25
CA LEU A 61 2.94 2.09 -0.88
C LEU A 61 3.66 2.49 -2.16
N MET A 62 3.78 1.53 -3.07
CA MET A 62 4.15 1.82 -4.45
C MET A 62 3.17 1.11 -5.38
N THR A 63 2.47 1.89 -6.19
CA THR A 63 1.56 1.41 -7.23
C THR A 63 1.31 2.54 -8.20
N LYS A 64 0.98 2.22 -9.45
CA LYS A 64 0.68 3.29 -10.40
C LYS A 64 -0.69 3.90 -10.12
N LEU A 65 -0.78 5.22 -10.28
CA LEU A 65 -2.00 5.97 -10.02
C LEU A 65 -2.78 6.25 -11.31
N ALA A 66 -4.05 5.86 -11.33
CA ALA A 66 -5.00 6.27 -12.35
C ALA A 66 -5.23 7.79 -12.27
N LYS A 67 -5.31 8.45 -13.44
CA LYS A 67 -5.50 9.90 -13.54
C LYS A 67 -6.98 10.27 -13.67
N ASP A 68 -7.60 9.80 -14.75
CA ASP A 68 -9.00 10.03 -15.09
C ASP A 68 -9.53 8.86 -15.92
N ALA A 69 -10.83 8.86 -16.20
CA ALA A 69 -11.49 7.76 -16.91
C ALA A 69 -10.98 7.58 -18.36
N ASP A 70 -10.69 8.68 -19.05
CA ASP A 70 -10.23 8.64 -20.45
C ASP A 70 -8.82 8.07 -20.55
N ALA A 71 -7.92 8.55 -19.69
CA ALA A 71 -6.57 8.03 -19.55
C ALA A 71 -6.60 6.57 -19.10
N PHE A 72 -7.48 6.22 -18.15
CA PHE A 72 -7.64 4.85 -17.67
C PHE A 72 -8.08 3.91 -18.80
N ALA A 73 -8.98 4.33 -19.70
CA ALA A 73 -9.43 3.50 -20.80
C ALA A 73 -8.28 3.02 -21.71
N GLN A 74 -7.27 3.86 -21.92
CA GLN A 74 -6.09 3.58 -22.76
C GLN A 74 -4.87 3.07 -21.97
N TRP A 75 -5.02 2.91 -20.66
CA TRP A 75 -3.89 2.63 -19.79
C TRP A 75 -3.47 1.16 -19.81
N HIS A 76 -2.25 0.88 -20.28
CA HIS A 76 -1.74 -0.50 -20.42
C HIS A 76 -1.62 -1.24 -19.08
N TYR A 77 -1.44 -0.53 -17.97
CA TYR A 77 -1.26 -1.15 -16.65
C TYR A 77 -2.47 -1.98 -16.21
N LYS A 78 -3.69 -1.64 -16.66
CA LYS A 78 -4.90 -2.42 -16.36
C LYS A 78 -5.04 -3.70 -17.19
N ASN A 79 -4.19 -3.89 -18.20
CA ASN A 79 -4.27 -5.02 -19.11
C ASN A 79 -3.54 -6.26 -18.57
N ASP A 80 -2.74 -6.10 -17.51
CA ASP A 80 -2.24 -7.25 -16.76
C ASP A 80 -3.42 -7.87 -15.98
N PRO A 81 -3.76 -9.15 -16.21
CA PRO A 81 -4.93 -9.79 -15.57
C PRO A 81 -4.76 -9.94 -14.06
N THR A 82 -3.55 -9.78 -13.53
CA THR A 82 -3.30 -9.82 -12.08
C THR A 82 -3.58 -8.46 -11.41
N HIS A 83 -3.66 -7.36 -12.16
CA HIS A 83 -4.03 -6.04 -11.65
C HIS A 83 -5.55 -5.92 -11.61
N VAL A 84 -6.11 -6.08 -10.41
CA VAL A 84 -7.57 -6.16 -10.20
C VAL A 84 -8.11 -4.97 -9.41
N SER A 85 -7.24 -4.19 -8.78
CA SER A 85 -7.56 -2.96 -8.05
C SER A 85 -6.72 -1.79 -8.56
N PHE A 86 -7.35 -0.63 -8.74
CA PHE A 86 -6.68 0.58 -9.24
C PHE A 86 -6.99 1.78 -8.36
N PHE A 87 -5.97 2.59 -8.12
CA PHE A 87 -6.03 3.69 -7.16
C PHE A 87 -5.69 5.01 -7.85
N SER A 88 -6.22 6.11 -7.33
CA SER A 88 -5.85 7.47 -7.73
C SER A 88 -5.37 8.28 -6.53
N ARG A 89 -4.86 9.50 -6.77
CA ARG A 89 -4.52 10.41 -5.68
C ARG A 89 -5.73 10.73 -4.82
N GLU A 90 -6.89 10.92 -5.44
CA GLU A 90 -8.17 11.17 -4.77
C GLU A 90 -8.57 9.98 -3.89
N THR A 91 -8.28 8.76 -4.33
CA THR A 91 -8.53 7.55 -3.53
C THR A 91 -7.72 7.60 -2.24
N PHE A 92 -6.43 7.89 -2.33
CA PHE A 92 -5.57 7.95 -1.15
C PHE A 92 -5.87 9.17 -0.25
N HIS A 93 -6.25 10.31 -0.82
CA HIS A 93 -6.75 11.44 -0.02
C HIS A 93 -8.02 11.08 0.75
N TYR A 94 -8.98 10.41 0.11
CA TYR A 94 -10.20 9.95 0.77
C TYR A 94 -9.90 8.95 1.89
N LEU A 95 -9.07 7.94 1.63
CA LEU A 95 -8.68 6.95 2.63
C LEU A 95 -7.95 7.59 3.81
N ALA A 96 -7.03 8.51 3.53
CA ALA A 96 -6.30 9.24 4.56
C ALA A 96 -7.23 10.06 5.46
N GLN A 97 -8.18 10.80 4.86
CA GLN A 97 -9.18 11.55 5.62
C GLN A 97 -10.08 10.63 6.46
N ARG A 98 -10.57 9.52 5.88
CA ARG A 98 -11.47 8.57 6.54
C ARG A 98 -10.81 7.91 7.76
N ASP A 99 -9.53 7.56 7.63
CA ASP A 99 -8.82 6.72 8.59
C ASP A 99 -7.84 7.49 9.48
N GLY A 100 -7.84 8.82 9.41
CA GLY A 100 -6.99 9.67 10.26
C GLY A 100 -5.50 9.54 9.93
N LEU A 101 -5.14 9.63 8.66
CA LEU A 101 -3.77 9.53 8.18
C LEU A 101 -3.34 10.85 7.52
N ASP A 102 -2.05 11.16 7.63
CA ASP A 102 -1.42 12.12 6.71
C ASP A 102 -1.00 11.38 5.45
N VAL A 103 -1.10 12.01 4.27
CA VAL A 103 -0.69 11.42 2.99
C VAL A 103 0.24 12.34 2.23
N GLU A 104 1.35 11.79 1.75
CA GLU A 104 2.34 12.43 0.89
C GLU A 104 2.58 11.59 -0.37
N PHE A 105 2.76 12.25 -1.51
CA PHE A 105 3.08 11.61 -2.78
C PHE A 105 4.50 11.95 -3.19
N VAL A 106 5.35 10.94 -3.33
CA VAL A 106 6.75 11.11 -3.74
C VAL A 106 6.91 10.61 -5.18
N GLY A 107 7.20 11.52 -6.09
CA GLY A 107 7.22 11.19 -7.52
C GLY A 107 5.85 10.78 -8.05
N ASN A 108 5.83 9.77 -8.93
CA ASN A 108 4.60 9.37 -9.63
C ASN A 108 3.83 8.25 -8.92
N ASP A 109 4.56 7.27 -8.37
CA ASP A 109 3.99 5.97 -7.99
C ASP A 109 4.20 5.64 -6.51
N VAL A 110 4.83 6.53 -5.71
CA VAL A 110 5.07 6.30 -4.27
C VAL A 110 4.12 7.14 -3.43
N ILE A 111 3.46 6.49 -2.47
CA ILE A 111 2.52 7.08 -1.53
C ILE A 111 3.01 6.77 -0.12
N LEU A 112 3.24 7.80 0.69
CA LEU A 112 3.59 7.67 2.08
C LEU A 112 2.41 8.10 2.94
N LEU A 113 1.93 7.20 3.79
CA LEU A 113 0.84 7.46 4.72
C LEU A 113 1.37 7.38 6.15
N ARG A 114 1.06 8.37 6.98
CA ARG A 114 1.43 8.36 8.40
C ARG A 114 0.20 8.23 9.26
N LYS A 115 0.22 7.27 10.17
CA LYS A 115 -0.87 7.08 11.14
C LYS A 115 -0.78 8.18 12.20
N THR A 116 -1.79 9.05 12.26
CA THR A 116 -1.85 10.06 13.33
C THR A 116 -2.11 9.37 14.68
N GLN A 117 -1.67 9.99 15.78
CA GLN A 117 -1.57 9.37 17.11
C GLN A 117 -2.91 8.84 17.63
#